data_AF-A0A9D3P5N4-F1
#
_entry.id   AF-A0A9D3P5N4-F1
#
_cell.length_a   1.000
_cell.length_b   1.000
_cell.length_c   1.000
_cell.angle_alpha   90.00
_cell.angle_beta   90.00
_cell.angle_gamma   90.00
#
_symmetry.space_group_name_H-M   'P 1'
#
loop_
_entity.id
_entity.type
_entity.pdbx_description
1 polymer ?
#
loop_
_entity_poly.entity_id
_entity_poly.type
_entity_poly.pdbx_seq_one_letter_code
_entity_poly.pdbx_strand_id
1 'polypeptide(L)'
;MADEELEAIRRQRMAELQAKHGNSSSDQGQQEAKQRETDMRNTILAQVLDQSARARLSNLALVKPDKAKAVENYLIQMAQFGQLGGKISESGLIDILEKVSQQTEKKTTVKFNRRRVMDSDEDDDY
;
A
#
# COMPACT_ATOMS: atom_id res chain seq x y z
N MET A 1 -33.38 19.22 -9.64
CA MET A 1 -33.25 18.92 -8.21
C MET A 1 -33.93 17.59 -7.87
N ALA A 2 -35.24 17.39 -8.11
CA ALA A 2 -35.90 16.10 -7.85
C ALA A 2 -35.34 14.90 -8.67
N ASP A 3 -34.92 15.12 -9.93
CA ASP A 3 -34.32 14.06 -10.76
C ASP A 3 -32.92 13.63 -10.31
N GLU A 4 -32.15 14.52 -9.67
CA GLU A 4 -30.78 14.26 -9.24
C GLU A 4 -30.74 13.39 -7.98
N GLU A 5 -31.70 13.60 -7.07
CA GLU A 5 -31.93 12.69 -5.93
C GLU A 5 -32.44 11.32 -6.39
N LEU A 6 -33.31 11.27 -7.40
CA LEU A 6 -33.79 10.00 -7.99
C LEU A 6 -32.66 9.20 -8.65
N GLU A 7 -31.74 9.86 -9.34
CA GLU A 7 -30.54 9.22 -9.91
C GLU A 7 -29.55 8.78 -8.83
N ALA A 8 -29.36 9.57 -7.77
CA ALA A 8 -28.52 9.22 -6.63
C ALA A 8 -29.06 7.97 -5.92
N ILE A 9 -30.37 7.91 -5.67
CA ILE A 9 -31.05 6.75 -5.07
C ILE A 9 -30.95 5.52 -5.98
N ARG A 10 -31.08 5.69 -7.30
CA ARG A 10 -30.94 4.59 -8.27
C ARG A 10 -29.52 4.04 -8.32
N ARG A 11 -28.50 4.91 -8.29
CA ARG A 11 -27.08 4.50 -8.22
C ARG A 11 -26.77 3.79 -6.92
N GLN A 12 -27.22 4.34 -5.78
CA GLN A 12 -26.99 3.75 -4.47
C GLN A 12 -27.64 2.38 -4.36
N ARG A 13 -28.89 2.23 -4.81
CA ARG A 13 -29.60 0.95 -4.79
C ARG A 13 -29.02 -0.06 -5.77
N MET A 14 -28.44 0.38 -6.89
CA MET A 14 -27.75 -0.50 -7.83
C MET A 14 -26.40 -0.99 -7.27
N ALA A 15 -25.63 -0.11 -6.62
CA ALA A 15 -24.38 -0.47 -5.95
C ALA A 15 -24.61 -1.45 -4.79
N GLU A 16 -25.68 -1.23 -4.01
CA GLU A 16 -26.07 -2.13 -2.92
C GLU A 16 -26.52 -3.50 -3.45
N LEU A 17 -27.26 -3.53 -4.56
CA LEU A 17 -27.64 -4.79 -5.23
C LEU A 17 -26.40 -5.53 -5.78
N GLN A 18 -25.44 -4.81 -6.35
CA GLN A 18 -24.18 -5.37 -6.85
C GLN A 18 -23.33 -5.93 -5.70
N ALA A 19 -23.28 -5.23 -4.56
CA ALA A 19 -22.62 -5.72 -3.34
C ALA A 19 -23.30 -6.97 -2.77
N LYS A 20 -24.64 -7.03 -2.80
CA LYS A 20 -25.42 -8.17 -2.29
C LYS A 20 -25.38 -9.39 -3.23
N HIS A 21 -25.24 -9.18 -4.54
CA HIS A 21 -25.03 -10.25 -5.53
C HIS A 21 -23.57 -10.70 -5.63
N GLY A 22 -22.61 -9.89 -5.16
CA GLY A 22 -21.17 -10.19 -5.18
C GLY A 22 -20.70 -11.21 -4.14
N ASN A 23 -21.58 -11.69 -3.25
CA ASN A 23 -21.24 -12.67 -2.22
C ASN A 23 -21.01 -14.11 -2.75
N SER A 24 -21.08 -14.31 -4.07
CA SER A 24 -20.67 -15.54 -4.76
C SER A 24 -19.40 -15.37 -5.62
N SER A 25 -18.72 -14.22 -5.53
CA SER A 25 -17.55 -13.85 -6.34
C SER A 25 -16.43 -13.24 -5.50
N SER A 26 -16.14 -13.87 -4.35
CA SER A 26 -15.12 -13.49 -3.37
C SER A 26 -13.72 -13.28 -3.98
N ASP A 27 -13.43 -13.93 -5.11
CA ASP A 27 -12.13 -13.88 -5.79
C ASP A 27 -11.93 -12.57 -6.57
N GLN A 28 -12.98 -12.07 -7.22
CA GLN A 28 -12.88 -10.94 -8.16
C GLN A 28 -12.75 -9.60 -7.45
N GLY A 29 -13.48 -9.40 -6.34
CA GLY A 29 -13.36 -8.19 -5.51
C GLY A 29 -12.03 -8.10 -4.76
N GLN A 30 -11.48 -9.24 -4.29
CA GLN A 30 -10.16 -9.28 -3.66
C GLN A 30 -9.05 -9.03 -4.67
N GLN A 31 -9.16 -9.58 -5.88
CA GLN A 31 -8.17 -9.40 -6.93
C GLN A 31 -8.10 -7.95 -7.41
N GLU A 32 -9.25 -7.27 -7.52
CA GLU A 32 -9.32 -5.86 -7.89
C GLU A 32 -8.74 -4.94 -6.79
N ALA A 33 -9.02 -5.24 -5.51
CA ALA A 33 -8.41 -4.53 -4.39
C ALA A 33 -6.88 -4.69 -4.37
N LYS A 34 -6.39 -5.92 -4.57
CA LYS A 34 -4.95 -6.23 -4.65
C LYS A 34 -4.29 -5.51 -5.83
N GLN A 35 -4.95 -5.47 -6.99
CA GLN A 35 -4.45 -4.78 -8.16
C GLN A 35 -4.32 -3.27 -7.91
N ARG A 36 -5.36 -2.64 -7.36
CA ARG A 36 -5.31 -1.20 -7.02
C ARG A 36 -4.17 -0.90 -6.04
N GLU A 37 -3.98 -1.76 -5.06
CA GLU A 37 -2.86 -1.67 -4.12
C GLU A 37 -1.49 -1.82 -4.80
N THR A 38 -1.35 -2.77 -5.73
CA THR A 38 -0.10 -2.92 -6.49
C THR A 38 0.14 -1.76 -7.44
N ASP A 39 -0.90 -1.23 -8.08
CA ASP A 39 -0.80 -0.11 -9.02
C ASP A 39 -0.40 1.16 -8.29
N MET A 40 -0.99 1.40 -7.11
CA MET A 40 -0.63 2.52 -6.26
C MET A 40 0.83 2.41 -5.80
N ARG A 41 1.27 1.23 -5.36
CA ARG A 41 2.68 0.97 -5.01
C ARG A 41 3.61 1.21 -6.20
N ASN A 42 3.25 0.71 -7.37
CA ASN A 42 4.06 0.83 -8.57
C ASN A 42 4.12 2.29 -9.07
N THR A 43 3.04 3.04 -8.92
CA THR A 43 3.00 4.48 -9.22
C THR A 43 3.94 5.27 -8.32
N ILE A 44 3.89 5.00 -7.00
CA ILE A 44 4.81 5.62 -6.04
C ILE A 44 6.27 5.29 -6.38
N LEU A 45 6.56 4.01 -6.63
CA LEU A 45 7.90 3.57 -7.03
C LEU A 45 8.35 4.24 -8.34
N ALA A 46 7.45 4.42 -9.31
CA ALA A 46 7.75 5.09 -10.57
C ALA A 46 8.05 6.59 -10.42
N GLN A 47 7.43 7.26 -9.45
CA GLN A 47 7.70 8.68 -9.16
C GLN A 47 9.01 8.87 -8.40
N VAL A 48 9.35 7.91 -7.53
CA VAL A 48 10.53 7.94 -6.67
C VAL A 48 11.79 7.46 -7.37
N LEU A 49 11.71 6.47 -8.26
CA LEU A 49 12.86 5.87 -8.91
C LEU A 49 13.20 6.58 -10.23
N ASP A 50 14.49 6.78 -10.48
CA ASP A 50 14.97 7.14 -11.81
C ASP A 50 14.96 5.92 -12.77
N GLN A 51 15.01 6.17 -14.09
CA GLN A 51 15.10 5.13 -15.13
C GLN A 51 16.26 4.15 -14.87
N SER A 52 17.42 4.68 -14.45
CA SER A 52 18.61 3.89 -14.09
C SER A 52 18.34 2.95 -12.91
N ALA A 53 17.75 3.46 -11.84
CA ALA A 53 17.40 2.71 -10.64
C ALA A 53 16.34 1.63 -10.93
N ARG A 54 15.38 1.92 -11.80
CA ARG A 54 14.34 0.96 -12.24
C ARG A 54 14.96 -0.24 -12.96
N ALA A 55 15.88 -0.01 -13.89
CA ALA A 55 16.58 -1.08 -14.59
C ALA A 55 17.40 -1.94 -13.61
N ARG A 56 18.09 -1.30 -12.64
CA ARG A 56 18.85 -2.03 -11.62
C ARG A 56 17.96 -2.87 -10.71
N LEU A 57 16.82 -2.32 -10.28
CA LEU A 57 15.85 -3.03 -9.44
C LEU A 57 15.24 -4.21 -10.19
N SER A 58 14.92 -4.07 -11.48
CA SER A 58 14.47 -5.17 -12.33
C SER A 58 15.51 -6.29 -12.44
N ASN A 59 16.77 -5.95 -12.72
CA ASN A 59 17.87 -6.93 -12.74
C ASN A 59 18.08 -7.59 -11.37
N LEU A 60 17.98 -6.83 -10.28
CA LEU A 60 18.08 -7.38 -8.93
C LEU A 60 16.92 -8.32 -8.61
N ALA A 61 15.70 -8.02 -9.05
CA ALA A 61 14.54 -8.89 -8.87
C ALA A 61 14.70 -10.24 -9.59
N LEU A 62 15.37 -10.24 -10.75
CA LEU A 62 15.71 -11.46 -11.48
C LEU A 62 16.75 -12.32 -10.73
N VAL A 63 17.77 -11.70 -10.13
CA VAL A 63 18.87 -12.41 -9.47
C VAL A 63 18.52 -12.82 -8.03
N LYS A 64 17.87 -11.92 -7.28
CA LYS A 64 17.50 -12.08 -5.86
C LYS A 64 16.19 -11.34 -5.56
N PRO A 65 15.02 -11.98 -5.78
CA PRO A 65 13.72 -11.35 -5.58
C PRO A 65 13.47 -10.94 -4.12
N ASP A 66 14.00 -11.67 -3.13
CA ASP A 66 13.87 -11.32 -1.71
C ASP A 66 14.48 -9.95 -1.38
N LYS A 67 15.69 -9.68 -1.90
CA LYS A 67 16.34 -8.40 -1.68
C LYS A 67 15.64 -7.26 -2.42
N ALA A 68 15.13 -7.53 -3.62
CA ALA A 68 14.34 -6.55 -4.37
C ALA A 68 13.07 -6.15 -3.62
N LYS A 69 12.29 -7.12 -3.10
CA LYS A 69 11.09 -6.84 -2.29
C LYS A 69 11.39 -6.05 -1.02
N ALA A 70 12.51 -6.34 -0.36
CA ALA A 70 12.94 -5.59 0.83
C ALA A 70 13.21 -4.11 0.50
N VAL A 71 13.87 -3.85 -0.64
CA VAL A 71 14.14 -2.49 -1.12
C VAL A 71 12.86 -1.78 -1.54
N GLU A 72 11.96 -2.45 -2.28
CA GLU A 72 10.66 -1.90 -2.68
C GLU A 72 9.84 -1.47 -1.45
N ASN A 73 9.71 -2.35 -0.45
CA ASN A 73 9.00 -2.04 0.79
C ASN A 73 9.62 -0.86 1.54
N TYR A 74 10.95 -0.78 1.59
CA TYR A 74 11.64 0.33 2.24
C TYR A 74 11.42 1.65 1.49
N LEU A 75 11.45 1.64 0.15
CA LEU A 75 11.15 2.80 -0.67
C LEU A 75 9.69 3.27 -0.48
N ILE A 76 8.75 2.33 -0.48
CA ILE A 76 7.32 2.63 -0.26
C ILE A 76 7.10 3.22 1.13
N GLN A 77 7.81 2.76 2.16
CA GLN A 77 7.76 3.37 3.49
C GLN A 77 8.29 4.81 3.45
N MET A 78 9.48 5.04 2.89
CA MET A 78 10.06 6.38 2.81
C MET A 78 9.20 7.35 1.98
N ALA A 79 8.50 6.84 0.96
CA ALA A 79 7.59 7.63 0.14
C ALA A 79 6.33 8.03 0.91
N GLN A 80 5.75 7.10 1.67
CA GLN A 80 4.60 7.39 2.54
C GLN A 80 4.94 8.41 3.63
N PHE A 81 6.15 8.37 4.18
CA PHE A 81 6.62 9.37 5.15
C PHE A 81 7.00 10.71 4.50
N GLY A 82 6.95 10.84 3.17
CA GLY A 82 7.33 12.06 2.47
C GLY A 82 8.81 12.45 2.64
N GLN A 83 9.67 11.53 3.10
CA GLN A 83 11.09 11.79 3.28
C GLN A 83 11.89 11.76 1.97
N LEU A 84 11.27 11.30 0.88
CA LEU A 84 11.89 11.24 -0.44
C LEU A 84 11.70 12.57 -1.16
N GLY A 85 12.61 13.51 -0.89
CA GLY A 85 12.62 14.84 -1.53
C GLY A 85 13.12 14.85 -2.98
N GLY A 86 13.30 13.69 -3.62
CA GLY A 86 13.82 13.61 -4.98
C GLY A 86 13.87 12.19 -5.55
N LYS A 87 14.22 12.09 -6.84
CA LYS A 87 14.39 10.81 -7.52
C LYS A 87 15.63 10.09 -7.02
N ILE A 88 15.49 8.82 -6.67
CA ILE A 88 16.60 7.94 -6.29
C ILE A 88 17.29 7.43 -7.56
N SER A 89 18.58 7.71 -7.67
CA SER A 89 19.49 7.15 -8.68
C SER A 89 19.93 5.74 -8.30
N GLU A 90 20.57 5.04 -9.24
CA GLU A 90 21.14 3.71 -8.99
C GLU A 90 22.07 3.66 -7.78
N SER A 91 22.96 4.65 -7.62
CA SER A 91 23.88 4.72 -6.48
C SER A 91 23.13 4.81 -5.15
N GLY A 92 22.11 5.66 -5.06
CA GLY A 92 21.27 5.79 -3.87
C GLY A 92 20.49 4.50 -3.56
N LEU A 93 20.03 3.79 -4.59
CA LEU A 93 19.38 2.49 -4.42
C LEU A 93 20.33 1.44 -3.84
N ILE A 94 21.60 1.44 -4.25
CA ILE A 94 22.63 0.53 -3.73
C ILE A 94 22.95 0.84 -2.27
N ASP A 95 23.12 2.12 -1.92
CA ASP A 95 23.36 2.53 -0.52
C ASP A 95 22.19 2.14 0.38
N ILE A 96 20.96 2.29 -0.11
CA ILE A 96 19.74 1.86 0.58
C ILE A 96 19.73 0.34 0.73
N LEU A 97 20.04 -0.40 -0.34
CA LEU A 97 20.09 -1.86 -0.32
C LEU A 97 21.12 -2.36 0.71
N GLU A 98 22.28 -1.72 0.80
CA GLU A 98 23.31 -2.05 1.77
C GLU A 98 22.82 -1.78 3.20
N LYS A 99 22.23 -0.60 3.44
CA LYS A 99 21.66 -0.25 4.75
C LYS A 99 20.52 -1.17 5.16
N VAL A 100 19.62 -1.53 4.23
CA VAL A 100 18.53 -2.48 4.47
C VAL A 100 19.09 -3.86 4.80
N SER A 101 20.08 -4.35 4.03
CA SER A 101 20.73 -5.63 4.31
C SER A 101 21.37 -5.65 5.71
N GLN A 102 21.99 -4.56 6.14
CA GLN A 102 22.59 -4.43 7.48
C GLN A 102 21.55 -4.21 8.60
N GLN A 103 20.45 -3.51 8.33
CA GLN A 103 19.39 -3.26 9.32
C GLN A 103 18.48 -4.47 9.52
N THR A 104 18.17 -5.23 8.48
CA THR A 104 17.37 -6.46 8.60
C THR A 104 18.05 -7.47 9.53
N GLU A 105 19.39 -7.49 9.61
CA GLU A 105 20.12 -8.30 10.58
C GLU A 105 20.00 -7.81 12.03
N LYS A 106 19.65 -6.53 12.28
CA LYS A 106 19.70 -5.92 13.63
C LYS A 106 18.37 -5.43 14.19
N LYS A 107 17.27 -5.39 13.44
CA LYS A 107 15.99 -4.78 13.87
C LYS A 107 14.78 -5.71 13.74
N THR A 108 14.70 -6.72 14.60
CA THR A 108 13.40 -7.27 15.03
C THR A 108 13.08 -6.73 16.42
N THR A 109 12.67 -5.47 16.51
CA THR A 109 12.03 -4.91 17.71
C THR A 109 10.80 -4.14 17.26
N VAL A 110 9.68 -4.85 17.19
CA VAL A 110 8.37 -4.24 16.94
C VAL A 110 7.79 -3.87 18.30
N LYS A 111 7.89 -2.59 18.68
CA LYS A 111 7.15 -2.06 19.83
C LYS A 111 5.70 -1.84 19.41
N PHE A 112 4.83 -2.77 19.80
CA PHE A 112 3.39 -2.61 19.64
C PHE A 112 2.86 -1.58 20.65
N ASN A 113 2.60 -0.35 20.20
CA ASN A 113 1.76 0.57 20.96
C ASN A 113 0.30 0.18 20.73
N ARG A 114 -0.21 -0.68 21.60
CA ARG A 114 -1.66 -0.95 21.71
C ARG A 114 -2.30 0.33 22.25
N ARG A 115 -2.71 1.23 21.36
CA ARG A 115 -3.59 2.35 21.70
C ARG A 115 -4.87 1.74 22.26
N ARG A 116 -5.00 1.71 23.59
CA ARG A 116 -6.28 1.52 24.26
C ARG A 116 -7.15 2.69 23.81
N VAL A 117 -8.02 2.45 22.85
CA VAL A 117 -9.20 3.27 22.66
C VAL A 117 -10.01 3.11 23.94
N MET A 118 -9.90 4.11 24.82
CA MET A 118 -10.99 4.48 25.70
C MET A 118 -12.14 4.86 24.78
N ASP A 119 -13.13 3.98 24.64
CA ASP A 119 -14.49 4.44 24.38
C ASP A 119 -15.20 4.40 25.72
N SER A 120 -15.52 5.60 26.18
CA SER A 120 -16.48 5.88 27.23
C SER A 120 -17.89 5.66 26.70
N ASP A 121 -18.82 5.46 27.65
CA ASP A 121 -20.28 5.60 27.56
C ASP A 121 -21.06 4.44 26.93
N GLU A 122 -21.54 3.54 27.80
CA GLU A 122 -22.94 3.10 27.77
C GLU A 122 -23.36 2.76 29.21
N ASP A 123 -23.77 3.79 29.96
CA ASP A 123 -24.73 3.64 31.06
C ASP A 123 -25.99 3.02 30.43
N ASP A 124 -26.29 1.77 30.76
CA ASP A 124 -27.54 1.13 30.37
C ASP A 124 -28.23 0.59 31.63
N ASP A 125 -29.35 1.25 31.95
CA ASP A 125 -30.22 1.08 33.10
C ASP A 125 -30.67 -0.38 33.30
N TYR A 126 -30.65 -0.87 34.55
CA TYR A 126 -31.60 -1.89 35.05
C TYR A 126 -31.77 -1.85 36.58
#